data_AF-T1G6D1-F1
#
_entry.id   AF-T1G6D1-F1
#
_cell.length_a   1.000
_cell.length_b   1.000
_cell.length_c   1.000
_cell.angle_alpha   90.00
_cell.angle_beta   90.00
_cell.angle_gamma   90.00
#
_symmetry.space_group_name_H-M   'P 1'
#
loop_
_entity.id
_entity.type
_entity.pdbx_description
1 polymer ?
#
loop_
_entity_poly.entity_id
_entity_poly.type
_entity_poly.pdbx_seq_one_letter_code
_entity_poly.pdbx_strand_id
1 'polypeptide(L)'
;IRYNAPYRKSIQEWIGKLTVTLDIIEKWLMVQNLWIYLEAVFVGGDIAKQLPAEAKRFQDIDKTWVRIMQKAHDEMNIVNTCVGDDLLDHMLPHLFEQLELCQKSLTGYLECKRAIFPRFFFVSDPALLEILGQASDCHTIQPHLLSISENIYEVEFNSKDYDHILSCISREGEKIVLESVLRATGTVEVWLGELLSLQQKSLHSIIRLTSTQISEEDFLILPFIYESIAQVIFL
;
A
#
# COMPACT_ATOMS: atom_id res chain seq x y z
N ILE A 1 30.68 -35.38 -31.78
CA ILE A 1 31.56 -34.19 -31.93
C ILE A 1 32.60 -34.40 -33.04
N ARG A 2 32.22 -34.92 -34.24
CA ARG A 2 33.18 -35.31 -35.29
C ARG A 2 33.14 -34.44 -36.55
N TYR A 3 32.16 -33.54 -36.68
CA TYR A 3 31.95 -32.69 -37.87
C TYR A 3 31.86 -31.18 -37.57
N ASN A 4 32.04 -30.77 -36.32
CA ASN A 4 31.94 -29.37 -35.88
C ASN A 4 33.29 -28.65 -35.83
N ALA A 5 34.41 -29.33 -36.13
CA ALA A 5 35.75 -28.76 -36.14
C ALA A 5 35.87 -27.43 -36.92
N PRO A 6 35.32 -27.26 -38.15
CA PRO A 6 35.41 -26.00 -38.87
C PRO A 6 34.58 -24.87 -38.25
N TYR A 7 33.53 -25.19 -37.48
CA TYR A 7 32.63 -24.22 -36.85
C TYR A 7 32.93 -23.98 -35.37
N ARG A 8 33.94 -24.66 -34.81
CA ARG A 8 34.22 -24.66 -33.37
C ARG A 8 34.42 -23.24 -32.81
N LYS A 9 35.11 -22.37 -33.55
CA LYS A 9 35.33 -20.98 -33.17
C LYS A 9 34.01 -20.20 -33.12
N SER A 10 33.20 -20.28 -34.16
CA SER A 10 31.89 -19.64 -34.23
C SER A 10 30.94 -20.15 -33.15
N ILE A 11 30.95 -21.45 -32.85
CA ILE A 11 30.16 -22.03 -31.76
C ILE A 11 30.60 -21.45 -30.41
N GLN A 12 31.91 -21.36 -30.14
CA GLN A 12 32.42 -20.78 -28.90
C GLN A 12 32.08 -19.29 -28.78
N GLU A 13 32.19 -18.53 -29.86
CA GLU A 13 31.78 -17.12 -29.91
C GLU A 13 30.29 -16.97 -29.59
N TRP A 14 29.42 -17.78 -30.21
CA TRP A 14 27.98 -17.74 -29.95
C TRP A 14 27.62 -18.19 -28.54
N ILE A 15 28.30 -19.20 -27.99
CA ILE A 15 28.11 -19.59 -26.58
C ILE A 15 28.42 -18.40 -25.68
N GLY A 16 29.54 -17.71 -25.88
CA GLY A 16 29.90 -16.53 -25.09
C GLY A 16 28.86 -15.42 -25.20
N LYS A 17 28.42 -15.09 -26.42
CA LYS A 17 27.37 -14.09 -26.65
C LYS A 17 26.07 -14.44 -25.94
N LEU A 18 25.62 -15.69 -26.05
CA LEU A 18 24.37 -16.14 -25.44
C LEU A 18 24.45 -16.20 -23.92
N THR A 19 25.60 -16.56 -23.34
CA THR A 19 25.81 -16.51 -21.88
C THR A 19 25.67 -15.08 -21.37
N VAL A 20 26.39 -14.12 -21.96
CA VAL A 20 26.29 -12.70 -21.57
C VAL A 20 24.87 -12.16 -21.76
N THR A 21 24.21 -12.54 -22.86
CA THR A 21 22.82 -12.14 -23.12
C THR A 21 21.89 -12.65 -22.03
N LEU A 22 22.02 -13.90 -21.60
CA LEU A 22 21.19 -14.49 -20.55
C LEU A 22 21.41 -13.76 -19.20
N ASP A 23 22.66 -13.54 -18.81
CA ASP A 23 23.00 -12.84 -17.57
C ASP A 23 22.43 -11.41 -17.54
N ILE A 24 22.48 -10.69 -18.66
CA ILE A 24 21.93 -9.33 -18.78
C ILE A 24 20.40 -9.35 -18.70
N ILE A 25 19.74 -10.28 -19.37
CA ILE A 25 18.26 -10.39 -19.32
C ILE A 25 17.78 -10.69 -17.90
N GLU A 26 18.47 -11.56 -17.15
CA GLU A 26 18.12 -11.84 -15.76
C GLU A 26 18.20 -10.58 -14.90
N LYS A 27 19.32 -9.85 -14.97
CA LYS A 27 19.49 -8.55 -14.27
C LYS A 27 18.43 -7.54 -14.70
N TRP A 28 18.12 -7.48 -15.99
CA TRP A 28 17.11 -6.59 -16.55
C TRP A 28 15.74 -6.85 -15.93
N LEU A 29 15.31 -8.11 -15.87
CA LEU A 29 14.03 -8.49 -15.27
C LEU A 29 13.98 -8.14 -13.79
N MET A 30 15.08 -8.34 -13.05
CA MET A 30 15.17 -7.92 -11.64
C MET A 30 14.97 -6.42 -11.47
N VAL A 31 15.67 -5.60 -12.27
CA VAL A 31 15.53 -4.13 -12.26
C VAL A 31 14.10 -3.73 -12.64
N GLN A 32 13.54 -4.32 -13.70
CA GLN A 32 12.20 -4.00 -14.19
C GLN A 32 11.13 -4.28 -13.12
N ASN A 33 11.17 -5.45 -12.48
CA ASN A 33 10.19 -5.82 -11.47
C ASN A 33 10.21 -4.86 -10.28
N LEU A 34 11.41 -4.49 -9.81
CA LEU A 34 11.54 -3.56 -8.69
C LEU A 34 11.20 -2.12 -9.10
N TRP A 35 11.54 -1.71 -10.32
CA TRP A 35 11.17 -0.41 -10.86
C TRP A 35 9.65 -0.25 -10.99
N ILE A 36 8.92 -1.25 -11.53
CA ILE A 36 7.45 -1.21 -11.64
C ILE A 36 6.79 -1.04 -10.26
N TYR A 37 7.28 -1.79 -9.27
CA TYR A 37 6.77 -1.70 -7.90
C TYR A 37 6.99 -0.30 -7.32
N LEU A 38 8.20 0.26 -7.47
CA LEU A 38 8.52 1.59 -6.93
C LEU A 38 7.91 2.74 -7.74
N GLU A 39 7.63 2.56 -9.03
CA GLU A 39 6.90 3.52 -9.86
C GLU A 39 5.51 3.77 -9.28
N ALA A 40 4.77 2.70 -8.97
CA ALA A 40 3.43 2.80 -8.38
C ALA A 40 3.42 3.51 -7.03
N VAL A 41 4.55 3.51 -6.30
CA VAL A 41 4.68 4.15 -4.97
C VAL A 41 5.12 5.61 -5.08
N PHE A 42 6.11 5.91 -5.94
CA PHE A 42 6.75 7.23 -5.99
C PHE A 42 6.19 8.15 -7.08
N VAL A 43 5.43 7.63 -8.04
CA VAL A 43 4.78 8.43 -9.08
C VAL A 43 3.34 8.75 -8.67
N GLY A 44 3.12 9.98 -8.18
CA GLY A 44 1.77 10.55 -8.05
C GLY A 44 1.03 10.31 -6.72
N GLY A 45 1.70 9.78 -5.68
CA GLY A 45 1.09 9.54 -4.37
C GLY A 45 1.65 10.42 -3.23
N ASP A 46 0.97 10.38 -2.07
CA ASP A 46 1.40 11.10 -0.87
C ASP A 46 2.70 10.55 -0.25
N ILE A 47 3.03 9.29 -0.50
CA ILE A 47 4.28 8.66 -0.04
C ILE A 47 5.49 9.40 -0.59
N ALA A 48 5.46 9.86 -1.84
CA ALA A 48 6.55 10.64 -2.44
C ALA A 48 6.81 11.97 -1.69
N LYS A 49 5.77 12.55 -1.06
CA LYS A 49 5.90 13.75 -0.23
C LYS A 49 6.52 13.43 1.13
N GLN A 50 6.27 12.23 1.67
CA GLN A 50 6.82 11.75 2.93
C GLN A 50 8.29 11.29 2.79
N LEU A 51 8.67 10.80 1.61
CA LEU A 51 10.01 10.32 1.29
C LEU A 51 10.62 11.09 0.10
N PRO A 52 10.91 12.40 0.24
CA PRO A 52 11.31 13.25 -0.88
C PRO A 52 12.71 12.91 -1.43
N ALA A 53 13.62 12.41 -0.59
CA ALA A 53 14.96 12.02 -1.01
C ALA A 53 14.92 10.78 -1.91
N GLU A 54 14.13 9.78 -1.52
CA GLU A 54 13.87 8.56 -2.27
C GLU A 54 13.08 8.86 -3.55
N ALA A 55 12.06 9.73 -3.49
CA ALA A 55 11.31 10.14 -4.68
C ALA A 55 12.22 10.82 -5.71
N LYS A 56 13.13 11.69 -5.28
CA LYS A 56 14.12 12.31 -6.16
C LYS A 56 15.08 11.26 -6.75
N ARG A 57 15.58 10.33 -5.94
CA ARG A 57 16.44 9.23 -6.40
C ARG A 57 15.72 8.38 -7.44
N PHE A 58 14.46 8.03 -7.19
CA PHE A 58 13.63 7.27 -8.12
C PHE A 58 13.44 7.99 -9.46
N GLN A 59 13.22 9.31 -9.46
CA GLN A 59 13.12 10.09 -10.71
C GLN A 59 14.40 10.05 -11.56
N ASP A 60 15.57 10.01 -10.92
CA ASP A 60 16.85 9.91 -11.65
C ASP A 60 17.08 8.48 -12.20
N ILE A 61 16.66 7.46 -11.45
CA ILE A 61 16.59 6.07 -11.91
C ILE A 61 15.65 5.96 -13.12
N ASP A 62 14.44 6.50 -13.00
CA ASP A 62 13.39 6.46 -14.03
C ASP A 62 13.86 7.03 -15.36
N LYS A 63 14.43 8.25 -15.36
CA LYS A 63 15.02 8.85 -16.57
C LYS A 63 16.06 7.95 -17.23
N THR A 64 16.87 7.27 -16.42
CA THR A 64 17.92 6.37 -16.91
C THR A 64 17.31 5.10 -17.48
N TRP A 65 16.35 4.50 -16.76
CA TRP A 65 15.62 3.31 -17.17
C TRP A 65 14.89 3.53 -18.50
N VAL A 66 14.14 4.63 -18.65
CA VAL A 66 13.43 4.98 -19.89
C VAL A 66 14.41 5.11 -21.08
N ARG A 67 15.59 5.71 -20.88
CA ARG A 67 16.61 5.78 -21.94
C ARG A 67 17.13 4.41 -22.34
N ILE A 68 17.32 3.49 -21.37
CA ILE A 68 17.72 2.12 -21.66
C ILE A 68 16.61 1.40 -22.45
N MET A 69 15.35 1.54 -22.04
CA MET A 69 14.21 0.93 -22.75
C MET A 69 14.07 1.48 -24.17
N GLN A 70 14.28 2.78 -24.39
CA GLN A 70 14.24 3.37 -25.73
C GLN A 70 15.34 2.80 -26.63
N LYS A 71 16.57 2.70 -26.14
CA LYS A 71 17.67 2.07 -26.91
C LYS A 71 17.36 0.60 -27.25
N ALA A 72 16.76 -0.12 -26.31
CA ALA A 72 16.32 -1.50 -26.51
C ALA A 72 15.21 -1.64 -27.55
N HIS A 73 14.33 -0.64 -27.62
CA HIS A 73 13.28 -0.58 -28.63
C HIS A 73 13.85 -0.30 -30.03
N ASP A 74 14.86 0.57 -30.11
CA ASP A 74 15.52 0.94 -31.36
C ASP A 74 16.37 -0.22 -31.94
N GLU A 75 17.02 -1.02 -31.09
CA GLU A 75 17.74 -2.25 -31.48
C GLU A 75 16.97 -3.51 -31.05
N MET A 76 16.19 -4.07 -31.99
CA MET A 76 15.34 -5.23 -31.73
C MET A 76 16.11 -6.55 -31.58
N ASN A 77 17.39 -6.62 -31.94
CA ASN A 77 18.20 -7.81 -31.72
C ASN A 77 18.75 -7.83 -30.29
N ILE A 78 18.14 -8.66 -29.43
CA ILE A 78 18.53 -8.77 -28.01
C ILE A 78 20.01 -9.11 -27.79
N VAL A 79 20.62 -9.93 -28.65
CA VAL A 79 22.04 -10.29 -28.53
C VAL A 79 22.92 -9.07 -28.86
N ASN A 80 22.54 -8.26 -29.85
CA ASN A 80 23.25 -7.01 -30.14
C ASN A 80 23.04 -5.97 -29.03
N THR A 81 21.84 -5.88 -28.46
CA THR A 81 21.55 -4.98 -27.34
C THR A 81 22.36 -5.35 -26.10
N CYS A 82 22.50 -6.64 -25.79
CA CYS A 82 23.24 -7.12 -24.64
C CYS A 82 24.76 -7.16 -24.83
N VAL A 83 25.25 -7.48 -26.03
CA VAL A 83 26.69 -7.71 -26.29
C VAL A 83 27.33 -6.57 -27.09
N GLY A 84 26.54 -5.68 -27.69
CA GLY A 84 27.04 -4.60 -28.54
C GLY A 84 27.67 -3.43 -27.77
N ASP A 85 27.31 -3.25 -26.51
CA ASP A 85 27.86 -2.21 -25.62
C ASP A 85 27.85 -2.73 -24.16
N ASP A 86 28.97 -2.58 -23.45
CA ASP A 86 29.12 -2.98 -22.05
C ASP A 86 28.29 -2.09 -21.09
N LEU A 87 27.63 -1.05 -21.62
CA LEU A 87 26.77 -0.15 -20.87
C LEU A 87 25.70 -0.87 -20.04
N LEU A 88 25.03 -1.90 -20.57
CA LEU A 88 23.99 -2.61 -19.79
C LEU A 88 24.57 -3.39 -18.62
N ASP A 89 25.77 -3.96 -18.78
CA ASP A 89 26.41 -4.75 -17.74
C ASP A 89 26.80 -3.90 -16.53
N HIS A 90 27.10 -2.61 -16.73
CA HIS A 90 27.39 -1.66 -15.66
C HIS A 90 26.15 -0.92 -15.13
N MET A 91 25.24 -0.53 -16.03
CA MET A 91 24.09 0.30 -15.66
C MET A 91 23.02 -0.51 -14.92
N LEU A 92 22.72 -1.74 -15.33
CA LEU A 92 21.67 -2.53 -14.68
C LEU A 92 21.98 -2.83 -13.21
N PRO A 93 23.20 -3.30 -12.82
CA PRO A 93 23.54 -3.47 -11.41
C PRO A 93 23.49 -2.17 -10.62
N HIS A 94 23.95 -1.06 -11.21
CA HIS A 94 23.88 0.25 -10.56
C HIS A 94 22.43 0.68 -10.29
N LEU A 95 21.54 0.56 -11.29
CA LEU A 95 20.12 0.86 -11.12
C LEU A 95 19.48 -0.05 -10.07
N PHE A 96 19.80 -1.34 -10.08
CA PHE A 96 19.32 -2.30 -9.09
C PHE A 96 19.69 -1.87 -7.66
N GLU A 97 20.97 -1.56 -7.42
CA GLU A 97 21.44 -1.09 -6.11
C GLU A 97 20.70 0.19 -5.66
N GLN A 98 20.49 1.14 -6.58
CA GLN A 98 19.76 2.37 -6.25
C GLN A 98 18.28 2.09 -5.93
N LEU A 99 17.65 1.14 -6.63
CA LEU A 99 16.27 0.71 -6.36
C LEU A 99 16.17 -0.02 -5.00
N GLU A 100 17.13 -0.86 -4.65
CA GLU A 100 17.18 -1.55 -3.34
C GLU A 100 17.28 -0.55 -2.19
N LEU A 101 18.04 0.54 -2.36
CA LEU A 101 18.09 1.61 -1.36
C LEU A 101 16.73 2.28 -1.16
N CYS A 102 16.01 2.57 -2.25
CA CYS A 102 14.63 3.09 -2.18
C CYS A 102 13.68 2.10 -1.49
N GLN A 103 13.77 0.81 -1.86
CA GLN A 103 12.95 -0.24 -1.25
C GLN A 103 13.20 -0.34 0.25
N LYS A 104 14.47 -0.32 0.69
CA LYS A 104 14.82 -0.40 2.10
C LYS A 104 14.27 0.78 2.90
N SER A 105 14.39 2.00 2.37
CA SER A 105 13.78 3.19 2.99
C SER A 105 12.26 3.07 3.07
N LEU A 106 11.61 2.57 2.00
CA LEU A 106 10.17 2.35 1.99
C LEU A 106 9.74 1.31 3.04
N THR A 107 10.43 0.17 3.15
CA THR A 107 10.17 -0.83 4.19
C THR A 107 10.30 -0.23 5.59
N GLY A 108 11.37 0.54 5.84
CA GLY A 108 11.54 1.24 7.12
C GLY A 108 10.40 2.22 7.43
N TYR A 109 9.93 2.95 6.41
CA TYR A 109 8.79 3.85 6.53
C TYR A 109 7.49 3.10 6.89
N LEU A 110 7.19 1.99 6.21
CA LEU A 110 6.01 1.17 6.51
C LEU A 110 6.05 0.60 7.93
N GLU A 111 7.21 0.12 8.39
CA GLU A 111 7.39 -0.36 9.76
C GLU A 111 7.18 0.75 10.80
N CYS A 112 7.65 1.98 10.54
CA CYS A 112 7.34 3.12 11.39
C CYS A 112 5.84 3.40 11.45
N LYS A 113 5.10 3.30 10.33
CA LYS A 113 3.64 3.48 10.32
C LYS A 113 2.91 2.38 11.08
N ARG A 114 3.34 1.13 10.94
CA ARG A 114 2.82 -0.02 11.71
C ARG A 114 3.05 0.13 13.20
N ALA A 115 4.19 0.67 13.62
CA ALA A 115 4.47 0.92 15.03
C ALA A 115 3.53 1.98 15.65
N ILE A 116 3.11 2.98 14.87
CA ILE A 116 2.16 4.02 15.32
C ILE A 116 0.74 3.46 15.38
N PHE A 117 0.33 2.71 14.36
CA PHE A 117 -0.99 2.07 14.30
C PHE A 117 -0.86 0.55 14.11
N PRO A 118 -0.79 -0.23 15.21
CA PRO A 118 -0.52 -1.66 15.18
C PRO A 118 -1.50 -2.50 14.35
N ARG A 119 -2.69 -1.97 14.01
CA ARG A 119 -3.62 -2.70 13.15
C ARG A 119 -3.13 -2.84 11.71
N PHE A 120 -2.20 -2.01 11.26
CA PHE A 120 -1.53 -2.18 9.96
C PHE A 120 -0.65 -3.45 9.88
N PHE A 121 -0.38 -4.15 10.98
CA PHE A 121 0.23 -5.49 10.92
C PHE A 121 -0.70 -6.55 10.33
N PHE A 122 -2.02 -6.31 10.31
CA PHE A 122 -3.00 -7.22 9.70
C PHE A 122 -3.27 -6.92 8.22
N VAL A 123 -2.65 -5.85 7.68
CA VAL A 123 -2.81 -5.40 6.30
C VAL A 123 -1.55 -5.75 5.50
N SER A 124 -1.74 -6.27 4.29
CA SER A 124 -0.63 -6.58 3.38
C SER A 124 0.09 -5.31 2.91
N ASP A 125 1.37 -5.42 2.52
CA ASP A 125 2.15 -4.27 2.04
C ASP A 125 1.45 -3.51 0.89
N PRO A 126 0.89 -4.15 -0.15
CA PRO A 126 0.19 -3.43 -1.22
C PRO A 126 -1.03 -2.64 -0.72
N ALA A 127 -1.87 -3.25 0.12
CA ALA A 127 -3.04 -2.57 0.65
C ALA A 127 -2.65 -1.42 1.60
N LEU A 128 -1.57 -1.58 2.37
CA LEU A 128 -1.04 -0.52 3.20
C LEU A 128 -0.50 0.65 2.35
N LEU A 129 0.16 0.35 1.23
CA LEU A 129 0.62 1.37 0.29
C LEU A 129 -0.53 2.12 -0.38
N GLU A 130 -1.65 1.45 -0.68
CA GLU A 130 -2.86 2.10 -1.19
C GLU A 130 -3.42 3.10 -0.17
N ILE A 131 -3.57 2.68 1.10
CA ILE A 131 -4.02 3.55 2.20
C ILE A 131 -3.10 4.76 2.36
N LEU A 132 -1.78 4.55 2.39
CA LEU A 132 -0.79 5.60 2.63
C LEU A 132 -0.57 6.49 1.40
N GLY A 133 -0.76 5.95 0.20
CA GLY A 133 -0.59 6.66 -1.08
C GLY A 133 -1.67 7.71 -1.33
N GLN A 134 -2.85 7.52 -0.74
CA GLN A 134 -4.02 8.40 -0.89
C GLN A 134 -4.46 9.03 0.44
N ALA A 135 -3.58 9.03 1.45
CA ALA A 135 -3.91 9.45 2.82
C ALA A 135 -4.38 10.92 2.95
N SER A 136 -4.15 11.76 1.95
CA SER A 136 -4.69 13.13 1.90
C SER A 136 -6.21 13.20 1.69
N ASP A 137 -6.84 12.18 1.10
CA ASP A 137 -8.29 12.09 0.97
C ASP A 137 -8.83 11.02 1.95
N CYS A 138 -9.46 11.50 3.03
CA CYS A 138 -9.97 10.65 4.09
C CYS A 138 -11.04 9.64 3.64
N HIS A 139 -11.74 9.89 2.53
CA HIS A 139 -12.79 8.97 2.05
C HIS A 139 -12.23 7.71 1.39
N THR A 140 -10.98 7.74 0.94
CA THR A 140 -10.31 6.59 0.29
C THR A 140 -10.08 5.42 1.26
N ILE A 141 -10.23 5.65 2.57
CA ILE A 141 -10.09 4.61 3.59
C ILE A 141 -11.21 3.56 3.56
N GLN A 142 -12.41 3.94 3.09
CA GLN A 142 -13.64 3.14 3.15
C GLN A 142 -13.45 1.67 2.73
N PRO A 143 -12.86 1.35 1.56
CA PRO A 143 -12.64 -0.04 1.15
C PRO A 143 -11.70 -0.84 2.06
N HIS A 144 -10.87 -0.16 2.86
CA HIS A 144 -9.87 -0.76 3.73
C HIS A 144 -10.32 -0.88 5.20
N LEU A 145 -11.45 -0.28 5.59
CA LEU A 145 -11.92 -0.24 6.97
C LEU A 145 -12.08 -1.66 7.57
N LEU A 146 -12.60 -2.61 6.79
CA LEU A 146 -12.71 -4.02 7.20
C LEU A 146 -11.36 -4.73 7.38
N SER A 147 -10.31 -4.26 6.70
CA SER A 147 -8.97 -4.85 6.83
C SER A 147 -8.28 -4.38 8.12
N ILE A 148 -8.64 -3.19 8.61
CA ILE A 148 -8.09 -2.62 9.84
C ILE A 148 -9.03 -2.79 11.04
N SER A 149 -10.32 -3.05 10.84
CA SER A 149 -11.32 -3.19 11.90
C SER A 149 -12.21 -4.40 11.65
N GLU A 150 -12.54 -5.12 12.73
CA GLU A 150 -13.36 -6.33 12.62
C GLU A 150 -14.83 -6.01 12.30
N ASN A 151 -15.33 -4.85 12.75
CA ASN A 151 -16.77 -4.53 12.64
C ASN A 151 -17.07 -3.08 12.24
N ILE A 152 -16.10 -2.37 11.65
CA ILE A 152 -16.36 -1.09 10.98
C ILE A 152 -16.32 -1.37 9.48
N TYR A 153 -17.50 -1.42 8.87
CA TYR A 153 -17.65 -1.61 7.43
C TYR A 153 -17.51 -0.29 6.69
N GLU A 154 -18.16 0.75 7.21
CA GLU A 154 -18.23 2.09 6.63
C GLU A 154 -18.28 3.13 7.75
N VAL A 155 -17.78 4.33 7.50
CA VAL A 155 -18.02 5.50 8.35
C VAL A 155 -18.86 6.54 7.62
N GLU A 156 -19.75 7.20 8.34
CA GLU A 156 -20.57 8.28 7.79
C GLU A 156 -19.84 9.61 7.94
N PHE A 157 -19.52 10.22 6.80
CA PHE A 157 -18.96 11.57 6.76
C PHE A 157 -20.05 12.65 6.78
N ASN A 158 -19.73 13.81 7.33
CA ASN A 158 -20.62 14.94 7.38
C ASN A 158 -20.75 15.60 6.00
N SER A 159 -21.99 15.71 5.52
CA SER A 159 -22.33 16.38 4.24
C SER A 159 -21.83 17.82 4.08
N LYS A 160 -21.63 18.55 5.19
CA LYS A 160 -21.15 19.94 5.18
C LYS A 160 -19.65 20.06 5.39
N ASP A 161 -19.07 19.13 6.15
CA ASP A 161 -17.67 19.15 6.53
C ASP A 161 -17.01 17.83 6.12
N TYR A 162 -16.37 17.83 4.95
CA TYR A 162 -15.83 16.64 4.27
C TYR A 162 -15.00 15.73 5.20
N ASP A 163 -14.13 16.30 6.04
CA ASP A 163 -13.24 15.50 6.89
C ASP A 163 -13.87 15.04 8.22
N HIS A 164 -15.15 15.31 8.48
CA HIS A 164 -15.77 14.99 9.77
C HIS A 164 -16.52 13.66 9.71
N ILE A 165 -16.15 12.73 10.60
CA ILE A 165 -16.80 11.45 10.76
C ILE A 165 -17.82 11.55 11.91
N LEU A 166 -19.05 11.12 11.63
CA LEU A 166 -20.20 11.21 12.54
C LEU A 166 -20.55 9.87 13.19
N SER A 167 -20.45 8.78 12.43
CA SER A 167 -20.86 7.45 12.89
C SER A 167 -20.07 6.35 12.22
N CYS A 168 -20.04 5.18 12.87
CA CYS A 168 -19.52 3.94 12.31
C CYS A 168 -20.69 3.00 11.99
N ILE A 169 -20.61 2.33 10.85
CA ILE A 169 -21.63 1.41 10.35
C ILE A 169 -21.01 0.01 10.25
N SER A 170 -21.69 -0.98 10.82
CA SER A 170 -21.28 -2.39 10.74
C SER A 170 -21.68 -3.02 9.41
N ARG A 171 -21.22 -4.24 9.14
CA ARG A 171 -21.59 -4.98 7.91
C ARG A 171 -23.09 -5.33 7.90
N GLU A 172 -23.68 -5.48 9.07
CA GLU A 172 -25.09 -5.78 9.29
C GLU A 172 -25.98 -4.52 9.19
N GLY A 173 -25.37 -3.35 8.98
CA GLY A 173 -26.08 -2.07 8.89
C GLY A 173 -26.35 -1.43 10.25
N GLU A 174 -25.73 -1.92 11.33
CA GLU A 174 -25.86 -1.31 12.65
C GLU A 174 -25.05 -0.02 12.71
N LYS A 175 -25.67 1.06 13.18
CA LYS A 175 -25.07 2.39 13.21
C LYS A 175 -24.76 2.80 14.65
N ILE A 176 -23.48 3.06 14.92
CA ILE A 176 -22.99 3.65 16.17
C ILE A 176 -22.68 5.12 15.91
N VAL A 177 -23.49 6.01 16.47
CA VAL A 177 -23.20 7.46 16.47
C VAL A 177 -22.05 7.73 17.45
N LEU A 178 -21.04 8.47 17.00
CA LEU A 178 -19.89 8.81 17.83
C LEU A 178 -20.27 9.88 18.87
N GLU A 179 -19.77 9.74 20.10
CA GLU A 179 -20.02 10.71 21.19
C GLU A 179 -19.55 12.13 20.86
N SER A 180 -18.52 12.24 20.01
CA SER A 180 -17.98 13.49 19.52
C SER A 180 -17.71 13.38 18.03
N VAL A 181 -17.69 14.51 17.34
CA VAL A 181 -17.31 14.52 15.92
C VAL A 181 -15.80 14.30 15.82
N LEU A 182 -15.37 13.30 15.06
CA LEU A 182 -13.97 13.06 14.75
C LEU A 182 -13.59 13.80 13.47
N ARG A 183 -12.44 14.47 13.46
CA ARG A 183 -11.90 15.12 12.28
C ARG A 183 -10.74 14.30 11.70
N ALA A 184 -10.96 13.70 10.53
CA ALA A 184 -9.99 12.86 9.80
C ALA A 184 -8.94 13.70 9.07
N THR A 185 -8.19 14.51 9.82
CA THR A 185 -7.12 15.36 9.29
C THR A 185 -5.75 14.98 9.84
N GLY A 186 -4.71 15.23 9.05
CA GLY A 186 -3.34 14.90 9.42
C GLY A 186 -2.94 13.50 8.98
N THR A 187 -2.06 12.84 9.75
CA THR A 187 -1.56 11.52 9.42
C THR A 187 -2.60 10.44 9.67
N VAL A 188 -2.79 9.54 8.69
CA VAL A 188 -3.84 8.51 8.70
C VAL A 188 -3.81 7.59 9.91
N GLU A 189 -2.62 7.27 10.42
CA GLU A 189 -2.44 6.41 11.58
C GLU A 189 -3.06 6.99 12.86
N VAL A 190 -2.99 8.32 12.99
CA VAL A 190 -3.40 9.03 14.20
C VAL A 190 -4.92 9.10 14.27
N TRP A 191 -5.57 9.63 13.23
CA TRP A 191 -7.02 9.76 13.23
C TRP A 191 -7.72 8.40 13.17
N LEU A 192 -7.11 7.37 12.55
CA LEU A 192 -7.63 5.99 12.63
C LEU A 192 -7.57 5.43 14.06
N GLY A 193 -6.47 5.69 14.78
CA GLY A 193 -6.36 5.33 16.20
C GLY A 193 -7.43 6.03 17.05
N GLU A 194 -7.67 7.31 16.79
CA GLU A 194 -8.73 8.09 17.45
C GLU A 194 -10.13 7.56 17.11
N LEU A 195 -10.39 7.22 15.86
CA LEU A 195 -11.66 6.61 15.41
C LEU A 195 -11.97 5.35 16.20
N LEU A 196 -11.01 4.44 16.34
CA LEU A 196 -11.22 3.20 17.08
C LEU A 196 -11.44 3.46 18.57
N SER A 197 -10.68 4.37 19.17
CA SER A 197 -10.87 4.74 20.58
C SER A 197 -12.25 5.35 20.81
N LEU A 198 -12.69 6.21 19.90
CA LEU A 198 -13.98 6.90 20.01
C LEU A 198 -15.15 5.97 19.74
N GLN A 199 -15.03 5.06 18.77
CA GLN A 199 -16.02 4.01 18.52
C GLN A 199 -16.18 3.12 19.75
N GLN A 200 -15.08 2.72 20.41
CA GLN A 200 -15.13 1.93 21.63
C GLN A 200 -15.79 2.69 22.79
N LYS A 201 -15.44 3.98 22.97
CA LYS A 201 -16.06 4.83 24.01
C LYS A 201 -17.56 4.97 23.78
N SER A 202 -17.95 5.28 22.55
CA SER A 202 -19.36 5.45 22.17
C SER A 202 -20.15 4.16 22.41
N LEU A 203 -19.58 3.00 22.07
CA LEU A 203 -20.18 1.70 22.37
C LEU A 203 -20.33 1.47 23.89
N HIS A 204 -19.30 1.77 24.69
CA HIS A 204 -19.39 1.66 26.15
C HIS A 204 -20.48 2.55 26.75
N SER A 205 -20.64 3.77 26.25
CA SER A 205 -21.69 4.67 26.72
C SER A 205 -23.08 4.17 26.32
N ILE A 206 -23.24 3.63 25.11
CA ILE A 206 -24.49 2.99 24.69
C ILE A 206 -24.82 1.83 25.64
N ILE A 207 -23.88 0.92 25.90
CA ILE A 207 -24.07 -0.21 26.83
C ILE A 207 -24.47 0.28 28.23
N ARG A 208 -23.82 1.34 28.73
CA ARG A 208 -24.13 1.93 30.03
C ARG A 208 -25.53 2.52 30.08
N LEU A 209 -25.93 3.27 29.06
CA LEU A 209 -27.27 3.86 28.94
C LEU A 209 -28.34 2.77 28.87
N THR A 210 -28.10 1.75 28.05
CA THR A 210 -28.94 0.55 27.96
C THR A 210 -29.09 -0.15 29.31
N SER A 211 -28.00 -0.37 30.05
CA SER A 211 -28.06 -0.99 31.38
C SER A 211 -28.89 -0.19 32.38
N THR A 212 -28.81 1.14 32.33
CA THR A 212 -29.65 2.00 33.16
C THR A 212 -31.13 1.92 32.77
N GLN A 213 -31.45 1.91 31.47
CA GLN A 213 -32.83 1.79 30.98
C GLN A 213 -33.48 0.46 31.36
N ILE A 214 -32.73 -0.65 31.31
CA ILE A 214 -33.22 -1.98 31.74
C ILE A 214 -33.57 -2.00 33.24
N SER A 215 -32.92 -1.14 34.03
CA SER A 215 -33.14 -1.06 35.48
C SER A 215 -34.31 -0.16 35.87
N GLU A 216 -34.94 0.54 34.92
CA GLU A 216 -36.10 1.41 35.17
C GLU A 216 -37.39 0.59 35.35
N GLU A 217 -38.27 1.03 36.25
CA GLU A 217 -39.52 0.30 36.57
C GLU A 217 -40.49 0.22 35.39
N ASP A 218 -40.42 1.16 34.45
CA ASP A 218 -41.27 1.25 33.25
C ASP A 218 -40.65 0.61 31.99
N PHE A 219 -39.64 -0.25 32.15
CA PHE A 219 -38.93 -0.86 31.02
C PHE A 219 -39.84 -1.72 30.14
N LEU A 220 -39.88 -1.39 28.84
CA LEU A 220 -40.59 -2.17 27.82
C LEU A 220 -39.60 -2.89 26.91
N ILE A 221 -39.60 -4.22 26.99
CA ILE A 221 -38.63 -5.07 26.25
C ILE A 221 -38.79 -5.01 24.74
N LEU A 222 -40.02 -4.89 24.22
CA LEU A 222 -40.28 -4.91 22.78
C LEU A 222 -39.72 -3.66 22.08
N PRO A 223 -40.04 -2.41 22.50
CA PRO A 223 -39.39 -1.21 21.96
C PRO A 223 -37.87 -1.26 22.06
N PHE A 224 -37.35 -1.71 23.20
CA PHE A 224 -35.92 -1.83 23.45
C PHE A 224 -35.21 -2.71 22.42
N ILE A 225 -35.80 -3.87 22.06
CA ILE A 225 -35.23 -4.79 21.06
C ILE A 225 -35.21 -4.17 19.65
N TYR A 226 -36.20 -3.33 19.29
CA TYR A 226 -36.28 -2.74 17.95
C TYR A 226 -35.39 -1.51 17.78
N GLU A 227 -35.08 -0.78 18.85
CA GLU A 227 -34.33 0.48 18.80
C GLU A 227 -32.83 0.32 19.14
N SER A 228 -32.46 -0.75 19.84
CA SER A 228 -31.09 -0.97 20.29
C SER A 228 -30.26 -1.79 19.28
N ILE A 229 -28.95 -1.58 19.31
CA ILE A 229 -27.98 -2.37 18.54
C ILE A 229 -28.04 -3.83 19.01
N ALA A 230 -28.12 -4.80 18.08
CA ALA A 230 -28.32 -6.20 18.42
C ALA A 230 -27.19 -6.73 19.31
N GLN A 231 -25.94 -6.39 19.00
CA GLN A 231 -24.80 -6.77 19.85
C GLN A 231 -24.91 -6.27 21.29
N VAL A 232 -25.51 -5.09 21.51
CA VAL A 232 -25.72 -4.53 22.85
C VAL A 232 -26.86 -5.25 23.58
N ILE A 233 -27.90 -5.69 22.87
CA ILE A 233 -29.02 -6.45 23.44
C ILE A 233 -28.57 -7.82 23.97
N PHE A 234 -27.59 -8.45 23.31
CA PHE A 234 -27.09 -9.77 23.70
C PHE A 234 -26.09 -9.77 24.86
N LEU A 235 -25.61 -8.59 25.30
CA LEU A 235 -24.67 -8.42 26.42
C LEU A 235 -25.40 -8.31 27.75
#